data_AF-A0A3C1UDM0-F1
#
_entry.id   AF-A0A3C1UDM0-F1
#
_cell.length_a   1.000
_cell.length_b   1.000
_cell.length_c   1.000
_cell.angle_alpha   90.00
_cell.angle_beta   90.00
_cell.angle_gamma   90.00
#
_symmetry.space_group_name_H-M   'P 1'
#
loop_
_entity.id
_entity.type
_entity.pdbx_description
1 polymer ?
#
loop_
_entity_poly.entity_id
_entity_poly.type
_entity_poly.pdbx_seq_one_letter_code
_entity_poly.pdbx_strand_id
1 'polypeptide(L)'
;MIDFTPLAKKRFLSRLYDQLRYANYADAVQQGELVKLIERASLTEFGRKYHFSNMRTYREFASTVPLYRYEDLRPQIMRMVSGEANVLWRGKCFNFAQSSGTTDGKSKYIPITADSLKTNHYQGASDVVSHYLNLNPASRIFSGKGFILGGSFANQLQLKPGTRVGDLSATLIQNINPLVNLFRVPSKKVALM
;
A
#
# COMPACT_ATOMS: atom_id res chain seq x y z
N MET A 1 -22.87 22.10 3.32
CA MET A 1 -21.45 21.80 3.64
C MET A 1 -20.61 22.78 2.86
N ILE A 2 -19.57 23.36 3.45
CA ILE A 2 -18.69 24.31 2.74
C ILE A 2 -17.89 23.52 1.69
N ASP A 3 -17.91 23.99 0.45
CA ASP A 3 -17.13 23.41 -0.63
C ASP A 3 -15.67 23.86 -0.53
N PHE A 4 -14.80 22.96 -0.09
CA PHE A 4 -13.37 23.23 0.02
C PHE A 4 -12.56 22.72 -1.19
N THR A 5 -13.23 22.30 -2.28
CA THR A 5 -12.57 21.83 -3.50
C THR A 5 -11.56 22.85 -4.05
N PRO A 6 -11.85 24.16 -4.11
CA PRO A 6 -10.88 25.15 -4.61
C PRO A 6 -9.59 25.19 -3.78
N LEU A 7 -9.70 25.08 -2.45
CA LEU A 7 -8.55 25.08 -1.55
C LEU A 7 -7.75 23.77 -1.67
N ALA A 8 -8.45 22.63 -1.73
CA ALA A 8 -7.83 21.32 -1.89
C ALA A 8 -7.06 21.22 -3.22
N LYS A 9 -7.59 21.79 -4.30
CA LYS A 9 -6.97 21.78 -5.63
C LYS A 9 -5.54 22.33 -5.58
N LYS A 10 -5.29 23.43 -4.87
CA LYS A 10 -3.94 24.00 -4.73
C LYS A 10 -2.94 23.01 -4.10
N ARG A 11 -3.37 22.22 -3.11
CA ARG A 11 -2.55 21.18 -2.46
C ARG A 11 -2.27 20.00 -3.40
N PHE A 12 -3.26 19.58 -4.18
CA PHE A 12 -3.15 18.45 -5.11
C PHE A 12 -2.39 18.81 -6.40
N LEU A 13 -2.41 20.07 -6.85
CA LEU A 13 -1.64 20.51 -8.01
C LEU A 13 -0.12 20.33 -7.83
N SER A 14 0.41 20.60 -6.64
CA SER A 14 1.83 20.32 -6.34
C SER A 14 2.16 18.84 -6.56
N ARG A 15 1.25 17.94 -6.21
CA ARG A 15 1.46 16.50 -6.39
C ARG A 15 1.40 16.10 -7.86
N LEU A 16 0.47 16.67 -8.62
CA LEU A 16 0.37 16.46 -10.07
C LEU A 16 1.70 16.81 -10.77
N TYR A 17 2.31 17.95 -10.45
CA TYR A 17 3.58 18.35 -11.06
C TYR A 17 4.71 17.34 -10.78
N ASP A 18 4.76 16.77 -9.58
CA ASP A 18 5.73 15.72 -9.27
C ASP A 18 5.54 14.48 -10.16
N GLN A 19 4.28 14.11 -10.43
CA GLN A 19 3.92 12.93 -11.22
C GLN A 19 4.13 13.14 -12.72
N LEU A 20 3.86 14.33 -13.24
CA LEU A 20 4.11 14.66 -14.65
C LEU A 20 5.58 14.51 -15.02
N ARG A 21 6.50 14.71 -14.06
CA ARG A 21 7.94 14.45 -14.29
C ARG A 21 8.24 12.98 -14.54
N TYR A 22 7.42 12.04 -14.05
CA TYR A 22 7.69 10.61 -14.21
C TYR A 22 7.63 10.17 -15.68
N ALA A 23 6.84 10.86 -16.51
CA ALA A 23 6.80 10.59 -17.96
C ALA A 23 8.13 10.89 -18.65
N ASN A 24 8.89 11.89 -18.16
CA ASN A 24 10.13 12.35 -18.77
C ASN A 24 11.40 11.73 -18.13
N TYR A 25 11.28 11.17 -16.93
CA TYR A 25 12.41 10.64 -16.14
C TYR A 25 12.11 9.25 -15.56
N ALA A 26 11.40 8.41 -16.33
CA ALA A 26 10.88 7.13 -15.85
C ALA A 26 11.98 6.19 -15.34
N ASP A 27 13.13 6.15 -16.02
CA ASP A 27 14.26 5.27 -15.67
C ASP A 27 14.87 5.68 -14.31
N ALA A 28 15.17 6.96 -14.13
CA ALA A 28 15.77 7.51 -12.92
C ALA A 28 14.81 7.35 -11.73
N VAL A 29 13.51 7.53 -11.96
CA VAL A 29 12.47 7.31 -10.94
C VAL A 29 12.42 5.83 -10.52
N GLN A 30 12.42 4.89 -11.47
CA GLN A 30 12.41 3.46 -11.18
C GLN A 30 13.69 3.01 -10.47
N GLN A 31 14.86 3.49 -10.92
CA GLN A 31 16.14 3.19 -10.27
C GLN A 31 16.19 3.74 -8.84
N GLY A 32 15.75 4.99 -8.64
CA GLY A 32 15.67 5.60 -7.32
C GLY A 32 14.73 4.85 -6.38
N GLU A 33 13.56 4.41 -6.87
CA GLU A 33 12.64 3.61 -6.05
C GLU A 33 13.22 2.24 -5.71
N LEU A 34 13.87 1.56 -6.67
CA LEU A 34 14.55 0.29 -6.42
C LEU A 34 15.62 0.41 -5.32
N VAL A 35 16.53 1.39 -5.44
CA VAL A 35 17.58 1.63 -4.45
C VAL A 35 16.97 1.88 -3.07
N LYS A 36 15.96 2.75 -3.00
CA LYS A 36 15.23 3.03 -1.76
C LYS A 36 14.59 1.79 -1.17
N LEU A 37 13.98 0.91 -1.96
CA LEU A 37 13.36 -0.32 -1.47
C LEU A 37 14.41 -1.31 -0.93
N ILE A 38 15.52 -1.49 -1.66
CA ILE A 38 16.64 -2.36 -1.27
C ILE A 38 17.29 -1.86 0.03
N GLU A 39 17.60 -0.57 0.13
CA GLU A 39 18.20 0.03 1.32
C GLU A 39 17.30 -0.16 2.55
N ARG A 40 15.99 0.08 2.40
CA ARG A 40 15.00 -0.10 3.46
C ARG A 40 14.85 -1.55 3.91
N ALA A 41 15.01 -2.49 2.98
CA ALA A 41 14.93 -3.92 3.25
C ALA A 41 16.28 -4.54 3.66
N SER A 42 17.40 -3.80 3.62
CA SER A 42 18.75 -4.36 3.77
C SER A 42 18.98 -5.15 5.06
N LEU A 43 18.32 -4.78 6.15
CA LEU A 43 18.46 -5.44 7.45
C LEU A 43 17.50 -6.61 7.68
N THR A 44 16.58 -6.89 6.75
CA THR A 44 15.67 -8.03 6.83
C THR A 44 16.39 -9.34 6.56
N GLU A 45 15.79 -10.48 6.92
CA GLU A 45 16.29 -11.79 6.52
C GLU A 45 16.48 -11.87 5.00
N PHE A 46 15.49 -11.40 4.23
CA PHE A 46 15.55 -11.39 2.77
C PHE A 46 16.67 -10.47 2.24
N GLY A 47 16.82 -9.29 2.83
CA GLY A 47 17.88 -8.34 2.45
C GLY A 47 19.28 -8.85 2.78
N ARG A 48 19.45 -9.53 3.92
CA ARG A 48 20.72 -10.18 4.28
C ARG A 48 21.04 -11.35 3.36
N LYS A 49 20.04 -12.20 3.04
CA LYS A 49 20.17 -13.33 2.12
C LYS A 49 20.73 -12.92 0.76
N TYR A 50 20.33 -11.76 0.25
CA TYR A 50 20.72 -11.24 -1.05
C TYR A 50 21.70 -10.06 -0.99
N HIS A 51 22.32 -9.82 0.16
CA HIS A 51 23.33 -8.77 0.35
C HIS A 51 22.91 -7.37 -0.14
N PHE A 52 21.66 -6.98 0.13
CA PHE A 52 21.08 -5.70 -0.28
C PHE A 52 21.89 -4.48 0.18
N SER A 53 22.63 -4.59 1.30
CA SER A 53 23.54 -3.53 1.77
C SER A 53 24.60 -3.13 0.75
N ASN A 54 24.99 -4.03 -0.16
CA ASN A 54 26.05 -3.83 -1.13
C ASN A 54 25.53 -3.52 -2.55
N MET A 55 24.21 -3.57 -2.74
CA MET A 55 23.57 -3.49 -4.04
C MET A 55 23.14 -2.05 -4.36
N ARG A 56 23.49 -1.56 -5.55
CA ARG A 56 23.24 -0.15 -5.95
C ARG A 56 22.61 -0.03 -7.33
N THR A 57 22.61 -1.08 -8.13
CA THR A 57 22.09 -1.05 -9.50
C THR A 57 21.01 -2.09 -9.75
N TYR A 58 20.16 -1.82 -10.75
CA TYR A 58 19.18 -2.78 -11.24
C TYR A 58 19.85 -4.08 -11.75
N ARG A 59 21.00 -3.98 -12.42
CA ARG A 59 21.71 -5.15 -12.96
C ARG A 59 22.17 -6.09 -11.84
N GLU A 60 22.75 -5.54 -10.77
CA GLU A 60 23.13 -6.33 -9.59
C GLU A 60 21.90 -7.01 -8.98
N PHE A 61 20.81 -6.25 -8.78
CA PHE A 61 19.55 -6.80 -8.27
C PHE A 61 19.02 -7.96 -9.13
N ALA A 62 18.88 -7.74 -10.43
CA ALA A 62 18.33 -8.73 -11.35
C ALA A 62 19.21 -9.99 -11.46
N SER A 63 20.53 -9.86 -11.33
CA SER A 63 21.46 -11.00 -11.34
C SER A 63 21.50 -11.77 -10.01
N THR A 64 21.10 -11.14 -8.90
CA THR A 64 21.24 -11.68 -7.55
C THR A 64 19.93 -12.25 -7.01
N VAL A 65 18.80 -11.56 -7.27
CA VAL A 65 17.49 -11.92 -6.74
C VAL A 65 16.72 -12.72 -7.79
N PRO A 66 16.43 -14.01 -7.56
CA PRO A 66 15.67 -14.80 -8.50
C PRO A 66 14.21 -14.34 -8.56
N LEU A 67 13.54 -14.67 -9.66
CA LEU A 67 12.10 -14.48 -9.77
C LEU A 67 11.37 -15.43 -8.82
N TYR A 68 10.44 -14.88 -8.05
CA TYR A 68 9.69 -15.60 -7.03
C TYR A 68 8.22 -15.71 -7.39
N ARG A 69 7.65 -16.90 -7.22
CA ARG A 69 6.20 -17.11 -7.15
C ARG A 69 5.73 -16.90 -5.72
N TYR A 70 4.41 -16.78 -5.52
CA TYR A 70 3.84 -16.63 -4.18
C TYR A 70 4.15 -17.86 -3.32
N GLU A 71 4.09 -19.04 -3.92
CA GLU A 71 4.27 -20.33 -3.25
C GLU A 71 5.69 -20.45 -2.65
N ASP A 72 6.70 -19.91 -3.35
CA ASP A 72 8.09 -19.86 -2.90
C ASP A 72 8.29 -18.96 -1.67
N LEU A 73 7.51 -17.88 -1.57
CA LEU A 73 7.55 -16.91 -0.46
C LEU A 73 6.55 -17.22 0.65
N ARG A 74 5.67 -18.22 0.44
CA ARG A 74 4.63 -18.59 1.39
C ARG A 74 5.19 -18.90 2.79
N PRO A 75 6.31 -19.63 2.97
CA PRO A 75 6.87 -19.89 4.30
C PRO A 75 7.21 -18.61 5.06
N GLN A 76 7.85 -17.65 4.39
CA GLN A 76 8.24 -16.35 4.95
C GLN A 76 7.01 -15.49 5.26
N ILE A 77 6.01 -15.48 4.37
CA ILE A 77 4.76 -14.76 4.58
C ILE A 77 4.02 -15.34 5.80
N MET A 78 3.95 -16.67 5.95
CA MET A 78 3.30 -17.28 7.11
C MET A 78 4.03 -16.97 8.42
N ARG A 79 5.37 -16.86 8.41
CA ARG A 79 6.15 -16.35 9.55
C ARG A 79 5.77 -14.91 9.91
N MET A 80 5.59 -14.05 8.90
CA MET A 80 5.09 -12.68 9.13
C MET A 80 3.66 -12.67 9.68
N VAL A 81 2.77 -13.56 9.22
CA VAL A 81 1.41 -13.73 9.77
C VAL A 81 1.46 -14.18 11.23
N SER A 82 2.43 -15.02 11.59
CA SER A 82 2.75 -15.39 12.98
C SER A 82 3.44 -14.26 13.77
N GLY A 83 3.54 -13.05 13.19
CA GLY A 83 4.03 -11.83 13.81
C GLY A 83 5.55 -11.78 14.00
N GLU A 84 6.29 -12.53 13.19
CA GLU A 84 7.75 -12.39 13.09
C GLU A 84 8.11 -11.08 12.38
N ALA A 85 9.15 -10.41 12.87
CA ALA A 85 9.61 -9.13 12.35
C ALA A 85 10.76 -9.31 11.35
N ASN A 86 10.94 -8.33 10.45
CA ASN A 86 12.12 -8.23 9.59
C ASN A 86 12.35 -9.46 8.68
N VAL A 87 11.28 -10.12 8.21
CA VAL A 87 11.38 -11.28 7.31
C VAL A 87 11.58 -10.83 5.86
N LEU A 88 10.50 -10.46 5.16
CA LEU A 88 10.54 -9.91 3.79
C LEU A 88 10.62 -8.38 3.77
N TRP A 89 10.05 -7.73 4.78
CA TRP A 89 10.08 -6.28 4.97
C TRP A 89 10.39 -5.96 6.42
N ARG A 90 10.96 -4.78 6.66
CA ARG A 90 11.35 -4.34 8.00
C ARG A 90 10.14 -4.16 8.93
N GLY A 91 10.38 -4.36 10.22
CA GLY A 91 9.37 -4.29 11.26
C GLY A 91 8.41 -5.48 11.27
N LYS A 92 7.34 -5.35 12.04
CA LYS A 92 6.24 -6.34 12.11
C LYS A 92 5.11 -5.91 11.18
N CYS A 93 4.56 -6.86 10.43
CA CYS A 93 3.35 -6.65 9.63
C CYS A 93 2.17 -7.30 10.34
N PHE A 94 1.09 -6.53 10.51
CA PHE A 94 -0.12 -6.98 11.22
C PHE A 94 -1.36 -7.05 10.33
N ASN A 95 -1.30 -6.55 9.10
CA ASN A 95 -2.44 -6.55 8.19
C ASN A 95 -2.06 -7.27 6.91
N PHE A 96 -2.92 -8.16 6.43
CA PHE A 96 -2.70 -8.93 5.22
C PHE A 96 -3.95 -8.89 4.36
N ALA A 97 -3.79 -8.58 3.08
CA ALA A 97 -4.87 -8.75 2.12
C ALA A 97 -5.04 -10.24 1.82
N GLN A 98 -6.26 -10.76 1.93
CA GLN A 98 -6.61 -12.07 1.44
C GLN A 98 -6.94 -11.97 -0.05
N SER A 99 -6.26 -12.76 -0.87
CA SER A 99 -6.60 -12.94 -2.28
C SER A 99 -7.06 -14.38 -2.47
N SER A 100 -8.18 -14.56 -3.17
CA SER A 100 -8.67 -15.86 -3.62
C SER A 100 -7.69 -16.45 -4.64
N GLY A 101 -6.76 -17.27 -4.15
CA GLY A 101 -5.84 -18.01 -5.02
C GLY A 101 -6.60 -19.12 -5.74
N THR A 102 -6.68 -19.05 -7.07
CA THR A 102 -7.42 -19.98 -7.94
C THR A 102 -6.66 -21.26 -8.31
N THR A 103 -5.51 -21.55 -7.69
CA THR A 103 -4.62 -22.62 -8.17
C THR A 103 -4.52 -23.83 -7.23
N ASP A 104 -4.55 -23.64 -5.90
CA ASP A 104 -4.37 -24.72 -4.91
C ASP A 104 -5.43 -24.73 -3.78
N GLY A 105 -6.53 -23.97 -3.93
CA GLY A 105 -7.59 -23.85 -2.90
C GLY A 105 -7.17 -23.14 -1.60
N LYS A 106 -5.89 -22.80 -1.42
CA LYS A 106 -5.37 -22.06 -0.27
C LYS A 106 -5.29 -20.58 -0.57
N SER A 107 -5.88 -19.76 0.31
CA SER A 107 -5.80 -18.30 0.22
C SER A 107 -4.36 -17.79 0.23
N LYS A 108 -4.11 -16.71 -0.53
CA LYS A 108 -2.87 -15.94 -0.52
C LYS A 108 -3.02 -14.77 0.44
N TYR A 109 -1.97 -14.48 1.20
CA TYR A 109 -1.91 -13.42 2.18
C TYR A 109 -0.83 -12.42 1.77
N ILE A 110 -1.25 -11.27 1.28
CA ILE A 110 -0.33 -10.23 0.80
C ILE A 110 -0.06 -9.26 1.95
N PRO A 111 1.19 -9.09 2.42
CA PRO A 111 1.50 -8.18 3.50
C PRO A 111 1.13 -6.72 3.17
N ILE A 112 0.39 -6.07 4.07
CA ILE A 112 0.08 -4.64 4.00
C ILE A 112 0.86 -3.95 5.12
N THR A 113 1.99 -3.35 4.76
CA THR A 113 2.91 -2.71 5.72
C THR A 113 2.51 -1.26 5.95
N ALA A 114 2.97 -0.65 7.05
CA ALA A 114 2.77 0.77 7.29
C ALA A 114 3.41 1.63 6.17
N ASP A 115 4.54 1.18 5.63
CA ASP A 115 5.20 1.81 4.49
C ASP A 115 4.32 1.75 3.23
N SER A 116 3.73 0.59 2.92
CA SER A 116 2.87 0.46 1.73
C SER A 116 1.56 1.25 1.87
N LEU A 117 0.96 1.31 3.06
CA LEU A 117 -0.20 2.17 3.32
C LEU A 117 0.12 3.63 3.01
N LYS A 118 1.23 4.15 3.56
CA LYS A 118 1.59 5.56 3.46
C LYS A 118 2.09 5.95 2.07
N THR A 119 3.06 5.21 1.54
CA THR A 119 3.84 5.61 0.35
C THR A 119 3.31 5.00 -0.96
N ASN A 120 2.40 4.03 -0.87
CA ASN A 120 1.75 3.46 -2.04
C ASN A 120 0.23 3.75 -2.00
N HIS A 121 -0.54 3.12 -1.11
CA HIS A 121 -2.00 3.18 -1.19
C HIS A 121 -2.58 4.60 -0.99
N TYR A 122 -2.22 5.30 0.09
CA TYR A 122 -2.75 6.65 0.34
C TYR A 122 -2.12 7.71 -0.56
N GLN A 123 -0.87 7.51 -0.98
CA GLN A 123 -0.22 8.35 -1.98
C GLN A 123 -0.93 8.19 -3.34
N GLY A 124 -1.16 6.96 -3.80
CA GLY A 124 -1.91 6.66 -5.01
C GLY A 124 -3.34 7.19 -4.99
N ALA A 125 -4.03 7.15 -3.85
CA ALA A 125 -5.33 7.81 -3.72
C ALA A 125 -5.24 9.33 -3.91
N SER A 126 -4.21 9.96 -3.35
CA SER A 126 -3.95 11.41 -3.52
C SER A 126 -3.60 11.75 -4.97
N ASP A 127 -2.86 10.87 -5.64
CA ASP A 127 -2.49 10.96 -7.04
C ASP A 127 -3.72 10.95 -7.95
N VAL A 128 -4.63 10.00 -7.73
CA VAL A 128 -5.90 9.91 -8.48
C VAL A 128 -6.73 11.17 -8.32
N VAL A 129 -6.89 11.69 -7.09
CA VAL A 129 -7.62 12.94 -6.84
C VAL A 129 -6.96 14.12 -7.54
N SER A 130 -5.62 14.16 -7.57
CA SER A 130 -4.86 15.22 -8.25
C SER A 130 -5.13 15.25 -9.74
N HIS A 131 -5.05 14.09 -10.41
CA HIS A 131 -5.37 13.97 -11.82
C HIS A 131 -6.83 14.32 -12.10
N TYR A 132 -7.75 13.82 -11.28
CA TYR A 132 -9.18 14.08 -11.45
C TYR A 132 -9.50 15.58 -11.38
N LEU A 133 -8.97 16.31 -10.38
CA LEU A 133 -9.20 17.76 -10.24
C LEU A 133 -8.56 18.60 -11.35
N ASN A 134 -7.49 18.09 -11.97
CA ASN A 134 -6.88 18.71 -13.14
C ASN A 134 -7.76 18.54 -14.38
N LEU A 135 -8.24 17.33 -14.61
CA LEU A 135 -9.12 17.00 -15.74
C LEU A 135 -10.53 17.59 -15.59
N ASN A 136 -10.96 17.89 -14.37
CA ASN A 136 -12.29 18.42 -14.08
C ASN A 136 -12.19 19.74 -13.28
N PRO A 137 -11.82 20.87 -13.92
CA PRO A 137 -11.56 22.12 -13.20
C PRO A 137 -12.75 22.68 -12.43
N ALA A 138 -13.97 22.41 -12.90
CA ALA A 138 -15.23 22.82 -12.27
C ALA A 138 -15.76 21.81 -11.24
N SER A 139 -14.99 20.77 -10.91
CA SER A 139 -15.42 19.75 -9.96
C SER A 139 -15.70 20.34 -8.57
N ARG A 140 -16.66 19.72 -7.90
CA ARG A 140 -17.07 20.00 -6.52
C ARG A 140 -16.99 18.74 -5.66
N ILE A 141 -16.03 17.85 -5.94
CA ILE A 141 -15.93 16.54 -5.28
C ILE A 141 -15.85 16.63 -3.74
N PHE A 142 -15.42 17.77 -3.20
CA PHE A 142 -15.35 18.04 -1.77
C PHE A 142 -16.47 18.96 -1.25
N SER A 143 -17.55 19.18 -2.02
CA SER A 143 -18.75 19.90 -1.55
C SER A 143 -19.71 19.04 -0.73
N GLY A 144 -19.45 17.75 -0.62
CA GLY A 144 -20.26 16.76 0.09
C GLY A 144 -19.42 15.63 0.67
N LYS A 145 -20.09 14.59 1.19
CA LYS A 145 -19.41 13.39 1.67
C LYS A 145 -19.27 12.36 0.55
N GLY A 146 -18.10 11.76 0.43
CA GLY A 146 -17.87 10.62 -0.46
C GLY A 146 -18.48 9.35 0.12
N PHE A 147 -19.30 8.66 -0.67
CA PHE A 147 -19.76 7.33 -0.32
C PHE A 147 -18.68 6.30 -0.67
N ILE A 148 -18.19 5.57 0.33
CA ILE A 148 -17.13 4.57 0.18
C ILE A 148 -17.59 3.26 0.79
N LEU A 149 -17.66 2.22 -0.04
CA LEU A 149 -17.85 0.85 0.40
C LEU A 149 -16.49 0.14 0.47
N GLY A 150 -16.24 -0.49 1.61
CA GLY A 150 -15.11 -1.38 1.81
C GLY A 150 -15.54 -2.83 1.74
N GLY A 151 -14.54 -3.70 1.72
CA GLY A 151 -14.72 -5.11 2.02
C GLY A 151 -14.66 -5.37 3.53
N SER A 152 -14.49 -6.63 3.92
CA SER A 152 -14.55 -7.07 5.32
C SER A 152 -13.26 -7.76 5.78
N PHE A 153 -13.15 -7.95 7.10
CA PHE A 153 -12.11 -8.79 7.67
C PHE A 153 -12.55 -10.25 7.74
N ALA A 154 -11.62 -11.17 7.54
CA ALA A 154 -11.85 -12.59 7.68
C ALA A 154 -12.03 -12.92 9.18
N ASN A 155 -13.19 -13.48 9.53
CA ASN A 155 -13.57 -13.74 10.93
C ASN A 155 -13.29 -15.19 11.37
N GLN A 156 -12.87 -16.07 10.47
CA GLN A 156 -12.74 -17.52 10.72
C GLN A 156 -11.29 -18.00 10.90
N LEU A 157 -10.31 -17.10 10.80
CA LEU A 157 -8.90 -17.47 10.90
C LEU A 157 -8.41 -17.39 12.34
N GLN A 158 -7.82 -18.47 12.84
CA GLN A 158 -7.03 -18.41 14.07
C GLN A 158 -5.71 -17.71 13.77
N LEU A 159 -5.62 -16.44 14.17
CA LEU A 159 -4.46 -15.58 13.94
C LEU A 159 -3.83 -15.18 15.28
N LYS A 160 -2.54 -14.84 15.23
CA LYS A 160 -1.87 -14.22 16.38
C LYS A 160 -2.61 -12.94 16.79
N PRO A 161 -2.76 -12.66 18.09
CA PRO A 161 -3.37 -11.42 18.57
C PRO A 161 -2.79 -10.18 17.88
N GLY A 162 -3.69 -9.31 17.38
CA GLY A 162 -3.35 -8.09 16.65
C GLY A 162 -3.13 -8.27 15.15
N THR A 163 -3.01 -9.50 14.64
CA THR A 163 -2.93 -9.78 13.20
C THR A 163 -4.32 -9.84 12.58
N ARG A 164 -4.49 -9.22 11.42
CA ARG A 164 -5.75 -9.15 10.67
C ARG A 164 -5.52 -9.59 9.25
N VAL A 165 -6.46 -10.36 8.74
CA VAL A 165 -6.55 -10.79 7.35
C VAL A 165 -7.91 -10.39 6.82
N GLY A 166 -7.99 -9.92 5.59
CA GLY A 166 -9.26 -9.55 4.97
C GLY A 166 -9.07 -8.81 3.66
N ASP A 167 -10.10 -8.12 3.21
CA ASP A 167 -9.99 -7.30 2.01
C ASP A 167 -9.00 -6.13 2.21
N LEU A 168 -8.26 -5.80 1.15
CA LEU A 168 -7.37 -4.64 1.17
C LEU A 168 -8.13 -3.37 1.58
N SER A 169 -9.31 -3.16 1.02
CA SER A 169 -10.16 -2.00 1.31
C SER A 169 -10.58 -1.93 2.78
N ALA A 170 -10.83 -3.07 3.45
CA ALA A 170 -11.09 -3.10 4.89
C ALA A 170 -9.88 -2.59 5.68
N THR A 171 -8.68 -3.01 5.31
CA THR A 171 -7.42 -2.52 5.92
C THR A 171 -7.21 -1.03 5.67
N LEU A 172 -7.49 -0.55 4.45
CA LEU A 172 -7.36 0.88 4.11
C LEU A 172 -8.31 1.74 4.94
N ILE A 173 -9.58 1.35 5.04
CA ILE A 173 -10.59 2.07 5.86
C ILE A 173 -10.24 1.98 7.34
N GLN A 174 -9.71 0.84 7.81
CA GLN A 174 -9.28 0.66 9.18
C GLN A 174 -8.14 1.60 9.57
N ASN A 175 -7.20 1.89 8.65
CA ASN A 175 -6.00 2.67 8.93
C ASN A 175 -6.03 4.10 8.35
N ILE A 176 -7.14 4.51 7.74
CA ILE A 176 -7.25 5.83 7.10
C ILE A 176 -7.09 6.95 8.12
N ASN A 177 -6.52 8.08 7.69
CA ASN A 177 -6.40 9.27 8.51
C ASN A 177 -7.78 9.64 9.10
N PRO A 178 -7.89 9.82 10.44
CA PRO A 178 -9.15 10.14 11.10
C PRO A 178 -9.93 11.31 10.49
N LEU A 179 -9.24 12.32 9.97
CA LEU A 179 -9.84 13.50 9.34
C LEU A 179 -10.67 13.15 8.09
N VAL A 180 -10.30 12.09 7.37
CA VAL A 180 -11.05 11.64 6.19
C VAL A 180 -12.43 11.11 6.58
N ASN A 181 -12.62 10.66 7.83
CA ASN A 181 -13.93 10.23 8.32
C ASN A 181 -14.97 11.36 8.35
N LEU A 182 -14.54 12.63 8.39
CA LEU A 182 -15.44 13.79 8.34
C LEU A 182 -16.11 13.95 6.97
N PHE A 183 -15.43 13.47 5.92
CA PHE A 183 -15.80 13.67 4.52
C PHE A 183 -16.21 12.39 3.80
N ARG A 184 -16.41 11.29 4.54
CA ARG A 184 -16.91 10.03 3.97
C ARG A 184 -18.11 9.48 4.72
N VAL A 185 -18.88 8.66 4.02
CA VAL A 185 -19.98 7.84 4.55
C VAL A 185 -19.90 6.43 3.95
N PRO A 186 -20.41 5.39 4.64
CA PRO A 186 -20.97 5.42 5.99
C PRO A 186 -19.86 5.51 7.07
N SER A 187 -20.25 5.49 8.35
CA SER A 187 -19.27 5.53 9.46
C SER A 187 -18.31 4.34 9.37
N LYS A 188 -17.11 4.49 9.97
CA LYS A 188 -16.10 3.42 9.96
C LYS A 188 -16.65 2.08 10.50
N LYS A 189 -17.48 2.13 11.54
CA LYS A 189 -18.11 0.93 12.12
C LYS A 189 -19.01 0.23 11.11
N VAL A 190 -19.84 0.98 10.38
CA VAL A 190 -20.76 0.42 9.37
C VAL A 190 -20.01 -0.06 8.14
N ALA A 191 -18.97 0.65 7.71
CA ALA A 191 -18.18 0.28 6.54
C ALA A 191 -17.29 -0.96 6.74
N LEU A 192 -17.11 -1.42 7.98
CA LEU A 192 -16.26 -2.57 8.36
C LEU A 192 -17.06 -3.67 9.09
N MET A 193 -18.39 -3.58 9.08
CA MET A 193 -19.27 -4.70 9.47
C MET A 193 -19.10 -5.82 8.46
#